data_AF-A0A967XFL0-F1
#
_entry.id   AF-A0A967XFL0-F1
#
_cell.length_a   1.000
_cell.length_b   1.000
_cell.length_c   1.000
_cell.angle_alpha   90.00
_cell.angle_beta   90.00
_cell.angle_gamma   90.00
#
_symmetry.space_group_name_H-M   'P 1'
#
loop_
_entity.id
_entity.type
_entity.pdbx_description
1 polymer ?
#
loop_
_entity_poly.entity_id
_entity_poly.type
_entity_poly.pdbx_seq_one_letter_code
_entity_poly.pdbx_strand_id
1 'polypeptide(L)' 'HVAHPTIRNRGTVVGSLAHADPAGELTAVLALLGGTVTLRGPAGERTVPAGEFFVGPLESAVAPGE' A
#
# COMPACT_ATOMS: atom_id res chain seq x y z
N HIS A 1 -0.72 13.92 10.51
CA HIS A 1 -2.04 13.27 10.63
C HIS A 1 -1.90 11.80 10.97
N VAL A 2 -1.03 11.06 10.27
CA VAL A 2 -0.76 9.64 10.56
C VAL A 2 -0.27 9.40 12.00
N ALA A 3 -1.18 8.91 12.84
CA ALA A 3 -0.94 8.36 14.17
C ALA A 3 -0.04 9.23 15.11
N HIS A 4 0.55 8.60 16.12
CA HIS A 4 1.47 9.20 17.10
C HIS A 4 2.92 8.75 16.86
N PRO A 5 3.94 9.44 17.42
CA PRO A 5 5.36 9.13 17.18
C PRO A 5 5.74 7.66 17.40
N THR A 6 5.28 7.04 18.49
CA THR A 6 5.59 5.63 18.79
C THR A 6 5.06 4.67 17.73
N ILE A 7 3.90 4.99 17.13
CA ILE A 7 3.32 4.19 16.05
C ILE A 7 4.14 4.41 14.77
N ARG A 8 4.48 5.66 14.44
CA ARG A 8 5.32 5.97 13.26
C ARG A 8 6.73 5.40 13.34
N ASN A 9 7.27 5.18 14.55
CA ASN A 9 8.58 4.54 14.73
C ASN A 9 8.58 3.05 14.34
N ARG A 10 7.41 2.41 14.20
CA ARG A 10 7.29 0.99 13.82
C ARG A 10 6.49 0.78 12.54
N GLY A 11 5.53 1.66 12.25
CA GLY A 11 4.75 1.64 11.02
C GLY A 11 5.63 1.97 9.83
N THR A 12 5.32 1.36 8.69
CA THR A 12 6.04 1.57 7.44
C THR A 12 5.09 2.06 6.37
N VAL A 13 5.64 2.79 5.39
CA VAL A 13 4.86 3.23 4.23
C VAL A 13 4.27 2.02 3.50
N VAL A 14 5.10 1.02 3.19
CA VAL A 14 4.66 -0.19 2.48
C VAL A 14 3.64 -0.98 3.28
N GLY A 15 3.80 -1.11 4.60
CA GLY A 15 2.83 -1.80 5.45
C GLY A 15 1.46 -1.12 5.46
N SER A 16 1.43 0.22 5.51
CA SER A 16 0.18 0.97 5.41
C SER A 16 -0.50 0.81 4.05
N LEU A 17 0.28 0.78 2.97
CA LEU A 17 -0.26 0.60 1.62
C LEU A 17 -0.79 -0.83 1.43
N ALA A 18 -0.01 -1.84 1.81
CA ALA A 18 -0.42 -3.25 1.71
C ALA A 18 -1.64 -3.58 2.56
N HIS A 19 -1.81 -2.91 3.72
CA HIS A 19 -3.01 -3.05 4.56
C HIS A 19 -4.29 -2.55 3.89
N ALA A 20 -4.18 -1.64 2.92
CA ALA A 20 -5.28 -1.18 2.06
C ALA A 20 -6.52 -0.65 2.82
N ASP A 21 -6.32 -0.02 3.97
CA ASP A 21 -7.41 0.69 4.67
C ASP A 21 -7.78 1.97 3.89
N PRO A 22 -9.04 2.12 3.43
CA PRO A 22 -9.49 3.32 2.74
C PRO A 22 -9.43 4.59 3.61
N ALA A 23 -9.40 4.47 4.93
CA ALA A 23 -9.24 5.59 5.86
C ALA A 23 -7.76 5.99 6.09
N GLY A 24 -6.81 5.21 5.59
CA GLY A 24 -5.38 5.50 5.74
C GLY A 24 -4.95 6.73 4.93
N GLU A 25 -4.15 7.61 5.53
CA GLU A 25 -3.71 8.80 4.78
C GLU A 25 -2.67 8.45 3.70
N LEU A 26 -1.87 7.40 3.90
CA LEU A 26 -0.86 6.98 2.90
C LEU A 26 -1.51 6.32 1.68
N THR A 27 -2.58 5.54 1.86
CA THR A 27 -3.39 4.99 0.76
C THR A 27 -4.03 6.12 -0.05
N ALA A 28 -4.63 7.11 0.63
CA ALA A 28 -5.18 8.29 -0.02
C ALA A 28 -4.14 9.10 -0.80
N VAL A 29 -2.95 9.31 -0.24
CA VAL A 29 -1.85 10.05 -0.91
C VAL A 29 -1.36 9.32 -2.16
N LEU A 30 -1.16 8.00 -2.10
CA LEU A 30 -0.73 7.23 -3.26
C LEU A 30 -1.75 7.30 -4.39
N ALA A 31 -3.04 7.13 -4.06
CA ALA A 31 -4.14 7.21 -5.02
C ALA A 31 -4.25 8.60 -5.65
N LEU A 32 -4.20 9.66 -4.84
CA LEU A 32 -4.32 11.05 -5.31
C LEU A 32 -3.16 11.45 -6.24
N LEU A 33 -1.94 11.02 -5.93
CA LEU A 33 -0.75 11.38 -6.71
C LEU A 33 -0.52 10.46 -7.92
N GLY A 34 -1.35 9.41 -8.10
CA GLY A 34 -1.20 8.47 -9.20
C GLY A 34 0.13 7.70 -9.18
N GLY A 35 0.62 7.36 -7.98
CA GLY A 35 1.89 6.65 -7.83
C GLY A 35 1.83 5.18 -8.24
N THR A 36 2.90 4.45 -7.97
CA THR A 36 3.02 3.02 -8.31
C THR A 36 3.59 2.22 -7.14
N VAL A 37 3.22 0.95 -7.01
CA VAL A 37 3.77 0.00 -6.03
C VAL A 37 4.51 -1.12 -6.76
N THR A 38 5.74 -1.38 -6.36
CA THR A 38 6.52 -2.51 -6.87
C THR A 38 6.34 -3.71 -5.94
N LEU A 39 5.90 -4.83 -6.51
CA LEU A 39 5.65 -6.10 -5.83
C LEU A 39 6.65 -7.13 -6.30
N ARG A 40 7.17 -7.95 -5.38
CA ARG A 40 8.21 -8.94 -5.67
C ARG A 40 7.89 -10.26 -5.01
N GLY A 41 7.77 -11.30 -5.82
CA GLY A 41 7.53 -12.66 -5.35
C GLY A 41 8.35 -13.71 -6.11
N PRO A 42 8.01 -15.00 -5.98
CA PRO A 42 8.75 -16.09 -6.60
C PRO A 42 8.74 -16.04 -8.14
N ALA A 43 7.73 -15.39 -8.74
CA ALA A 43 7.61 -15.21 -10.19
C ALA A 43 8.39 -13.99 -10.73
N GLY A 44 9.07 -13.22 -9.86
CA GLY A 44 9.80 -12.02 -10.24
C GLY A 44 9.18 -10.75 -9.65
N GLU A 45 9.32 -9.64 -10.37
CA GLU A 45 8.89 -8.31 -9.93
C GLU A 45 7.90 -7.70 -10.93
N ARG A 46 6.87 -7.03 -10.42
CA ARG A 46 5.94 -6.23 -11.22
C ARG A 46 5.62 -4.91 -10.54
N THR A 47 5.25 -3.91 -11.33
CA THR A 47 4.85 -2.60 -10.83
C THR A 47 3.37 -2.37 -11.12
N VAL A 48 2.61 -1.97 -10.10
CA VAL A 48 1.15 -1.77 -10.16
C VAL A 48 0.83 -0.29 -9.97
N PRO A 49 0.06 0.34 -10.86
CA PRO A 49 -0.38 1.72 -10.67
C PRO A 49 -1.39 1.83 -9.52
N ALA A 50 -1.43 2.98 -8.85
CA ALA A 50 -2.31 3.19 -7.69
C ALA A 50 -3.80 2.91 -7.99
N GLY A 51 -4.26 3.22 -9.20
CA GLY A 51 -5.63 2.96 -9.64
C GLY A 51 -6.01 1.48 -9.75
N GLU A 52 -5.02 0.59 -9.76
CA GLU A 52 -5.21 -0.88 -9.81
C GLU A 52 -4.75 -1.57 -8.52
N PHE A 53 -4.08 -0.84 -7.61
CA PHE A 53 -3.48 -1.43 -6.43
C PHE A 53 -4.48 -1.70 -5.30
N PHE A 54 -5.49 -0.84 -5.13
CA PHE A 54 -6.55 -1.01 -4.13
C PHE A 54 -7.80 -1.57 -4.81
N VAL A 55 -8.08 -2.86 -4.61
CA VAL A 55 -9.18 -3.57 -5.28
C VAL A 55 -10.46 -3.64 -4.43
N GLY A 56 -10.35 -3.38 -3.13
CA GLY A 56 -11.46 -3.32 -2.19
C GLY A 56 -11.05 -2.79 -0.81
N PRO A 57 -12.00 -2.58 0.11
CA PRO A 57 -11.68 -2.20 1.49
C PRO A 57 -10.83 -3.29 2.17
N LEU A 58 -9.65 -2.92 2.67
CA LEU A 58 -8.68 -3.85 3.26
C LEU A 58 -8.19 -4.93 2.28
N GLU A 59 -8.29 -4.67 0.98
CA GLU A 59 -7.89 -5.60 -0.08
C GLU A 59 -6.98 -4.88 -1.09
N SER A 60 -5.72 -5.33 -1.17
CA SER A 60 -4.75 -4.87 -2.16
C SER A 60 -4.56 -5.89 -3.28
N ALA A 61 -3.94 -5.46 -4.37
CA ALA A 61 -3.60 -6.33 -5.49
C ALA A 61 -2.42 -7.29 -5.22
N VAL A 62 -1.93 -7.38 -3.97
CA VAL A 62 -0.82 -8.26 -3.56
C VAL A 62 -1.27 -9.72 -3.61
N ALA A 63 -0.57 -10.55 -4.37
CA ALA A 63 -0.84 -11.97 -4.48
C ALA A 63 -0.06 -12.78 -3.42
N PRO A 64 -0.44 -14.05 -3.14
CA PRO A 64 0.31 -14.89 -2.24
C PRO A 64 1.79 -15.04 -2.65
N GLY A 65 2.70 -14.66 -1.74
CA GLY A 65 4.14 -14.77 -1.95
C GLY A 65 4.79 -13.54 -2.60
N GLU A 66 4.04 -12.48 -2.88
CA GLU A 66 4.54 -11.14 -3.20
C GLU A 66 4.77 -10.25 -1.96
#